data_AF-A0AA39PYB9-F1
#
_entry.id   AF-A0AA39PYB9-F1
#
_cell.length_a   1.000
_cell.length_b   1.000
_cell.length_c   1.000
_cell.angle_alpha   90.00
_cell.angle_beta   90.00
_cell.angle_gamma   90.00
#
_symmetry.space_group_name_H-M   'P 1'
#
loop_
_entity.id
_entity.type
_entity.pdbx_description
1 polymer ?
#
loop_
_entity_poly.entity_id
_entity_poly.type
_entity_poly.pdbx_seq_one_letter_code
_entity_poly.pdbx_strand_id
1 'polypeptide(L)'
;YNYKNPVRWDVVNTGNPDDNPTIQFTTGNPGLDHLTFLYIHIDWHFEVGFTIVFAETMKKWNATIHPTQQWDQLCPKYNDTL
;
A
#
# COMPACT_ATOMS: atom_id res chain seq x y z
N TYR A 1 25.16 1.32 -1.61
CA TYR A 1 23.99 2.12 -1.20
C TYR A 1 24.21 3.59 -1.54
N ASN A 2 23.20 4.29 -2.08
CA ASN A 2 23.24 5.73 -2.34
C ASN A 2 22.29 6.46 -1.38
N TYR A 3 22.84 7.23 -0.43
CA TYR A 3 22.06 8.02 0.53
C TYR A 3 22.08 9.54 0.24
N LYS A 4 22.84 10.00 -0.77
CA LYS A 4 22.98 11.44 -1.08
C LYS A 4 21.90 11.92 -2.03
N ASN A 5 21.63 11.14 -3.07
CA ASN A 5 20.67 11.47 -4.12
C ASN A 5 20.11 10.21 -4.80
N PRO A 6 19.46 9.30 -4.05
CA PRO A 6 18.81 8.14 -4.66
C PRO A 6 17.65 8.59 -5.56
N VAL A 7 17.37 7.77 -6.58
CA VAL A 7 16.17 7.90 -7.41
C VAL A 7 14.94 7.63 -6.55
N ARG A 8 13.85 8.36 -6.82
CA ARG A 8 12.57 8.23 -6.11
C ARG A 8 11.50 7.77 -7.09
N TRP A 9 10.96 6.57 -6.87
CA TRP A 9 9.89 5.96 -7.64
C TRP A 9 8.93 5.21 -6.72
N ASP A 10 7.74 4.90 -7.21
CA ASP A 10 6.71 4.10 -6.54
C ASP A 10 6.81 2.60 -6.88
N VAL A 11 7.40 2.27 -8.03
CA VAL A 11 7.68 0.90 -8.48
C VAL A 11 9.18 0.72 -8.70
N VAL A 12 9.73 -0.38 -8.19
CA VAL A 12 11.14 -0.76 -8.38
C VAL A 12 11.24 -2.23 -8.76
N ASN A 13 12.12 -2.55 -9.69
CA ASN A 13 12.45 -3.94 -10.02
C ASN A 13 13.36 -4.50 -8.92
N THR A 14 12.99 -5.65 -8.35
CA THR A 14 13.76 -6.33 -7.29
C THR A 14 15.04 -7.00 -7.80
N GLY A 15 15.19 -7.15 -9.12
CA GLY A 15 16.34 -7.75 -9.77
C GLY A 15 16.32 -9.27 -9.81
N ASN A 16 17.51 -9.86 -9.93
CA ASN A 16 17.80 -11.30 -9.93
C ASN A 16 18.16 -11.78 -8.50
N PRO A 17 18.38 -13.08 -8.27
CA PRO A 17 18.61 -13.64 -6.92
C PRO A 17 19.75 -13.01 -6.10
N ASP A 18 20.77 -12.45 -6.75
CA ASP A 18 21.91 -11.82 -6.07
C ASP A 18 21.73 -10.30 -5.86
N ASP A 19 20.65 -9.72 -6.39
CA ASP A 19 20.34 -8.30 -6.24
C ASP A 19 19.67 -8.04 -4.89
N ASN A 20 20.03 -6.91 -4.25
CA ASN A 20 19.46 -6.49 -2.97
C ASN A 20 19.04 -5.01 -3.00
N PRO A 21 18.00 -4.65 -3.78
CA PRO A 21 17.47 -3.30 -3.76
C PRO A 21 16.87 -2.98 -2.41
N THR A 22 17.10 -1.75 -1.94
CA THR A 22 16.59 -1.28 -0.65
C THR A 22 15.86 0.03 -0.86
N ILE A 23 14.59 0.05 -0.45
CA ILE A 23 13.75 1.25 -0.46
C ILE A 23 13.75 1.90 0.92
N GLN A 24 13.59 3.21 0.94
CA GLN A 24 13.43 4.00 2.16
C GLN A 24 12.31 5.00 1.93
N PHE A 25 11.38 5.09 2.87
CA PHE A 25 10.26 6.02 2.85
C PHE A 25 10.01 6.53 4.26
N THR A 26 9.35 7.68 4.35
CA THR A 26 8.96 8.30 5.63
C THR A 26 7.45 8.18 5.77
N THR A 27 7.00 7.74 6.95
CA THR A 27 5.61 7.68 7.36
C THR A 27 5.08 9.07 7.75
N GLY A 28 3.81 9.38 7.49
CA GLY A 28 3.16 10.63 7.89
C GLY A 28 2.94 11.66 6.78
N ASN A 29 2.70 11.21 5.55
CA ASN A 29 2.28 12.06 4.44
C ASN A 29 0.74 12.19 4.42
N PRO A 30 0.15 13.40 4.45
CA PRO A 30 -1.29 13.63 4.64
C PRO A 30 -2.29 12.89 3.73
N GLY A 31 -1.83 12.33 2.61
CA GLY A 31 -2.64 11.55 1.67
C GLY A 31 -2.51 10.03 1.78
N LEU A 32 -1.60 9.52 2.63
CA LEU A 32 -1.20 8.11 2.74
C LEU A 32 -1.19 7.62 4.20
N ASP A 33 -1.74 8.40 5.13
CA ASP A 33 -1.61 8.25 6.59
C ASP A 33 -2.23 6.97 7.17
N HIS A 34 -2.80 6.10 6.34
CA HIS A 34 -3.73 5.08 6.79
C HIS A 34 -3.35 3.68 6.32
N LEU A 35 -3.34 3.42 5.01
CA LEU A 35 -3.14 2.08 4.50
C LEU A 35 -2.33 2.11 3.20
N THR A 36 -1.20 1.39 3.16
CA THR A 36 -0.39 1.24 1.95
C THR A 36 -0.15 -0.23 1.65
N PHE A 37 -0.36 -0.63 0.40
CA PHE A 37 -0.02 -1.96 -0.09
C PHE A 37 1.42 -1.97 -0.62
N LEU A 38 2.19 -2.96 -0.19
CA LEU A 38 3.42 -3.36 -0.87
C LEU A 38 3.19 -4.74 -1.47
N TYR A 39 3.23 -4.81 -2.78
CA TYR A 39 2.95 -6.02 -3.54
C TYR A 39 3.87 -6.12 -4.75
N ILE A 40 3.97 -7.32 -5.29
CA ILE A 40 4.56 -7.52 -6.61
C ILE A 40 3.54 -7.08 -7.65
N HIS A 41 3.90 -6.09 -8.48
CA HIS A 41 3.04 -5.51 -9.51
C HIS A 41 2.90 -6.43 -10.75
N ILE A 42 2.80 -7.73 -10.52
CA ILE A 42 2.45 -8.73 -11.51
C ILE A 42 1.18 -9.39 -10.98
N ASP A 43 0.07 -9.23 -11.69
CA ASP A 43 -1.27 -9.52 -11.16
C ASP A 43 -1.42 -10.96 -10.64
N TRP A 44 -0.84 -11.94 -11.34
CA TRP A 44 -0.88 -13.34 -10.89
C TRP A 44 -0.07 -13.57 -9.60
N HIS A 45 0.95 -12.76 -9.30
CA HIS A 45 1.69 -12.85 -8.04
C HIS A 45 0.90 -12.19 -6.89
N PHE A 46 0.15 -11.13 -7.19
CA PHE A 46 -0.75 -10.51 -6.23
C PHE A 46 -1.87 -11.47 -5.81
N GLU A 47 -2.50 -12.15 -6.77
CA GLU A 47 -3.62 -13.07 -6.54
C GLU A 47 -3.23 -14.28 -5.68
N VAL A 48 -2.01 -14.80 -5.84
CA VAL A 48 -1.47 -15.89 -5.00
C VAL A 48 -0.95 -15.42 -3.64
N GLY A 49 -1.12 -14.13 -3.31
CA GLY A 49 -0.89 -13.59 -1.97
C GLY A 49 0.47 -12.93 -1.75
N PHE A 50 1.19 -12.53 -2.79
CA PHE A 50 2.47 -11.81 -2.65
C PHE A 50 2.26 -10.32 -2.35
N THR A 51 1.64 -10.05 -1.21
CA THR A 51 1.23 -8.73 -0.77
C THR A 51 1.34 -8.59 0.74
N ILE A 52 1.82 -7.45 1.20
CA ILE A 52 1.74 -7.04 2.61
C ILE A 52 1.10 -5.66 2.72
N VAL A 53 0.55 -5.38 3.89
CA VAL A 53 -0.13 -4.11 4.19
C VAL A 53 0.60 -3.38 5.30
N PHE A 54 0.95 -2.12 5.04
CA PHE A 54 1.41 -1.20 6.06
C PHE A 54 0.21 -0.41 6.60
N ALA A 55 -0.17 -0.67 7.85
CA ALA A 55 -1.18 0.08 8.58
C ALA A 55 -0.51 1.20 9.38
N GLU A 56 -0.49 2.40 8.82
CA GLU A 56 0.16 3.56 9.42
C GLU A 56 -0.82 4.32 10.33
N THR A 57 -0.33 4.90 11.42
CA THR A 57 -1.04 5.94 12.19
C THR A 57 -2.51 5.58 12.57
N MET A 58 -2.77 4.30 12.88
CA MET A 58 -4.11 3.73 13.19
C MET A 58 -4.94 4.56 14.18
N LYS A 59 -4.29 5.15 15.19
CA LYS A 59 -4.97 5.96 16.22
C LYS A 59 -5.68 7.21 15.67
N LYS A 60 -5.29 7.70 14.48
CA LYS A 60 -5.89 8.90 13.87
C LYS A 60 -6.99 8.59 12.85
N TRP A 61 -7.16 7.33 12.44
CA TRP A 61 -8.05 6.97 11.32
C TRP A 61 -9.47 7.52 11.47
N ASN A 62 -10.08 7.39 12.66
CA ASN A 62 -11.45 7.87 12.90
C ASN A 62 -11.59 9.40 12.78
N ALA A 63 -10.49 10.15 12.91
CA ALA A 63 -10.48 11.61 12.86
C ALA A 63 -10.08 12.15 11.48
N THR A 64 -9.55 11.32 10.58
CA THR A 64 -8.98 11.76 9.30
C THR A 64 -9.61 11.06 8.10
N ILE A 65 -10.10 9.83 8.28
CA ILE A 65 -10.84 9.08 7.25
C ILE A 65 -12.32 9.31 7.48
N HIS A 66 -12.98 9.93 6.51
CA HIS A 66 -14.42 10.16 6.53
C HIS A 66 -15.05 9.52 5.30
N PRO A 67 -15.34 8.20 5.33
CA PRO A 67 -16.04 7.54 4.25
C PRO A 67 -17.40 8.19 4.01
N THR A 68 -17.83 8.25 2.76
CA THR A 68 -19.17 8.72 2.43
C THR A 68 -20.19 7.62 2.67
N GLN A 69 -21.47 7.99 2.76
CA GLN A 69 -22.56 7.01 2.88
C GLN A 69 -22.56 6.00 1.71
N GLN A 70 -22.10 6.39 0.52
CA GLN A 70 -21.98 5.49 -0.62
C GLN A 70 -20.89 4.43 -0.41
N TRP A 71 -19.81 4.75 0.32
CA TRP A 71 -18.75 3.80 0.66
C TRP A 71 -19.26 2.70 1.60
N ASP A 72 -20.03 3.08 2.63
CA ASP A 72 -20.61 2.13 3.60
C ASP A 72 -21.59 1.13 2.94
N GLN A 73 -22.16 1.50 1.80
CA GLN A 73 -23.07 0.65 1.02
C GLN A 73 -22.36 -0.37 0.12
N LEU A 74 -21.03 -0.26 -0.08
CA LEU A 74 -20.31 -1.16 -0.99
C LEU A 74 -20.30 -2.61 -0.47
N CYS A 75 -19.97 -2.81 0.81
CA CYS A 75 -19.88 -4.15 1.38
C CYS A 75 -21.24 -4.89 1.39
N PRO A 76 -22.36 -4.28 1.85
CA PRO A 76 -23.68 -4.92 1.76
C PRO A 76 -24.06 -5.27 0.32
N LYS A 77 -23.91 -4.34 -0.63
CA LYS A 77 -24.27 -4.59 -2.04
C LYS A 77 -23.48 -5.73 -2.68
N TYR A 78 -22.20 -5.85 -2.35
CA TYR A 78 -21.37 -6.96 -2.84
C TYR A 78 -21.82 -8.30 -2.24
N ASN A 79 -22.09 -8.33 -0.93
CA ASN A 79 -22.50 -9.55 -0.25
C ASN A 79 -23.90 -10.03 -0.65
N ASP A 80 -24.82 -9.12 -0.99
CA ASP A 80 -26.17 -9.47 -1.44
C ASP A 80 -26.21 -10.07 -2.87
N THR A 81 -25.11 -9.98 -3.63
CA THR A 81 -24.98 -10.56 -4.97
C THR A 81 -24.34 -11.94 -5.02
N LEU A 82 -23.90 -12.47 -3.86
CA LEU A 82 -23.41 -13.83 -3.66
C LEU A 82 -24.54 -14.76 -3.21
#